data_AF-A0A963TZN0-F1
#
_entry.id   AF-A0A963TZN0-F1
#
_cell.length_a   1.000
_cell.length_b   1.000
_cell.length_c   1.000
_cell.angle_alpha   90.00
_cell.angle_beta   90.00
_cell.angle_gamma   90.00
#
_symmetry.space_group_name_H-M   'P 1'
#
loop_
_entity.id
_entity.type
_entity.pdbx_description
1 polymer ?
#
loop_
_entity_poly.entity_id
_entity_poly.type
_entity_poly.pdbx_seq_one_letter_code
_entity_poly.pdbx_strand_id
1 'polypeptide(L)'
;MTRQTPLKIDPEDFVYIAGYATPPSPKFRPLHALVSAVKLILNKDDTRQVFEVVTSLSRNSSRRLFERFVATPYGRRVADGEVNLTEILGDFARLRTYPEGAFGKAYVDFMDEAGFTPQGLIDAANEAGIGLKEYPELEAFRRVFTHLEVSHDLWHVITGYGRDPLGEICNLVFTHRQTGNPGLRLIVAMGLSAIKLERWSMPAMKAARQAGEMGEKVDFLLKDDIEELLARPLADVRAELGFIEPTAYNSIPYTERHAVLRPRVKGTQTEREMAKECAEAA
;
A
#
# COMPACT_ATOMS: atom_id res chain seq x y z
N MET A 1 20.52 -4.39 16.63
CA MET A 1 20.15 -5.31 15.53
C MET A 1 19.59 -6.60 16.12
N THR A 2 18.28 -6.67 16.34
CA THR A 2 17.63 -7.93 16.71
C THR A 2 17.54 -8.75 15.42
N ARG A 3 18.40 -9.77 15.26
CA ARG A 3 18.28 -10.74 14.17
C ARG A 3 16.88 -11.34 14.27
N GLN A 4 15.99 -11.00 13.32
CA GLN A 4 14.73 -11.72 13.19
C GLN A 4 15.09 -13.19 12.99
N THR A 5 14.49 -14.06 13.80
CA THR A 5 14.55 -15.50 13.56
C THR A 5 13.90 -15.73 12.19
N PRO A 6 14.59 -16.34 11.22
CA PRO A 6 13.99 -16.60 9.91
C PRO A 6 12.68 -17.35 10.11
N LEU A 7 11.66 -16.97 9.37
CA LEU A 7 10.36 -17.63 9.38
C LEU A 7 10.61 -19.06 8.91
N LYS A 8 10.78 -20.02 9.82
CA LYS A 8 10.87 -21.44 9.47
C LYS A 8 9.48 -21.91 9.08
N ILE A 9 9.25 -22.03 7.79
CA ILE A 9 8.07 -22.66 7.22
C ILE A 9 8.52 -24.00 6.70
N ASP A 10 7.89 -25.08 7.16
CA ASP A 10 8.14 -26.39 6.60
C ASP A 10 7.48 -26.47 5.22
N PRO A 11 8.16 -26.93 4.15
CA PRO A 11 7.53 -27.10 2.84
C PRO A 11 6.26 -27.96 2.86
N GLU A 12 6.13 -28.87 3.84
CA GLU A 12 4.91 -29.68 4.05
C GLU A 12 3.69 -28.85 4.48
N ASP A 13 3.90 -27.65 5.05
CA ASP A 13 2.83 -26.75 5.50
C ASP A 13 2.30 -25.84 4.37
N PHE A 14 2.88 -25.91 3.17
CA PHE A 14 2.41 -25.13 2.03
C PHE A 14 1.02 -25.55 1.58
N VAL A 15 0.20 -24.55 1.23
CA VAL A 15 -1.14 -24.76 0.70
C VAL A 15 -1.18 -24.34 -0.75
N TYR A 16 -1.59 -25.24 -1.64
CA TYR A 16 -1.63 -24.97 -3.07
C TYR A 16 -3.00 -24.42 -3.49
N ILE A 17 -2.99 -23.33 -4.27
CA ILE A 17 -4.18 -22.68 -4.80
C ILE A 17 -3.96 -22.46 -6.29
N ALA A 18 -4.83 -23.05 -7.12
CA ALA A 18 -4.73 -22.96 -8.58
C ALA A 18 -3.33 -23.35 -9.14
N GLY A 19 -2.61 -24.24 -8.45
CA GLY A 19 -1.26 -24.68 -8.83
C GLY A 19 -0.11 -23.90 -8.19
N TYR A 20 -0.38 -22.79 -7.51
CA TYR A 20 0.64 -21.97 -6.84
C TYR A 20 0.77 -22.35 -5.36
N ALA A 21 1.99 -22.47 -4.85
CA ALA A 21 2.22 -22.64 -3.42
C ALA A 21 1.97 -21.33 -2.67
N THR A 22 1.30 -21.43 -1.52
CA THR A 22 1.05 -20.31 -0.60
C THR A 22 1.52 -20.68 0.80
N PRO A 23 2.02 -19.71 1.60
CA PRO A 23 2.44 -20.00 2.95
C PRO A 23 1.25 -20.44 3.82
N PRO A 24 1.51 -21.16 4.93
CA PRO A 24 0.49 -21.40 5.94
C PRO A 24 -0.04 -20.07 6.47
N SER A 25 -1.31 -20.07 6.88
CA SER A 25 -1.93 -18.84 7.38
C SER A 25 -1.17 -18.32 8.60
N PRO A 26 -0.83 -17.03 8.64
CA PRO A 26 -0.12 -16.46 9.77
C PRO A 26 -0.95 -16.61 11.05
N LYS A 27 -0.26 -16.90 12.16
CA LYS A 27 -0.89 -16.99 13.48
C LYS A 27 -1.53 -15.64 13.83
N PHE A 28 -2.79 -15.66 14.26
CA PHE A 28 -3.47 -14.45 14.72
C PHE A 28 -2.84 -13.96 16.03
N ARG A 29 -2.22 -12.78 16.00
CA ARG A 29 -1.47 -12.20 17.13
C ARG A 29 -1.97 -10.80 17.48
N PRO A 30 -3.16 -10.66 18.08
CA PRO A 30 -3.80 -9.36 18.30
C PRO A 30 -3.06 -8.48 19.31
N LEU A 31 -2.43 -9.07 20.33
CA LEU A 31 -1.62 -8.32 21.30
C LEU A 31 -0.34 -7.75 20.66
N HIS A 32 0.34 -8.54 19.81
CA HIS A 32 1.49 -8.07 19.07
C HIS A 32 1.10 -6.97 18.08
N ALA A 33 -0.02 -7.14 17.38
CA ALA A 33 -0.57 -6.10 16.51
C ALA A 33 -0.84 -4.81 17.30
N LEU A 34 -1.47 -4.89 18.48
CA LEU A 34 -1.70 -3.71 19.32
C LEU A 34 -0.40 -3.04 19.79
N VAL A 35 0.62 -3.83 20.15
CA VAL A 35 1.93 -3.31 20.53
C VAL A 35 2.63 -2.63 19.36
N SER A 36 2.64 -3.24 18.16
CA SER A 36 3.20 -2.66 16.94
C SER A 36 2.47 -1.39 16.51
N ALA A 37 1.14 -1.41 16.62
CA ALA A 37 0.29 -0.25 16.45
C ALA A 37 0.66 0.92 17.37
N VAL A 38 0.88 0.65 18.66
CA VAL A 38 1.35 1.67 19.62
C VAL A 38 2.74 2.17 19.25
N LYS A 39 3.66 1.28 18.82
CA LYS A 39 4.99 1.68 18.33
C LYS A 39 4.92 2.59 17.11
N LEU A 40 4.01 2.33 16.17
CA LEU A 40 3.75 3.18 15.01
C LEU A 40 3.25 4.57 15.42
N ILE A 41 2.37 4.66 16.43
CA ILE A 41 1.90 5.96 16.95
C ILE A 41 3.06 6.76 17.58
N LEU A 42 3.94 6.07 18.33
CA LEU A 42 5.09 6.68 19.00
C LEU A 42 6.20 7.06 18.01
N ASN A 43 6.38 6.28 16.95
CA ASN A 43 7.32 6.52 15.86
C ASN A 43 6.65 6.28 14.50
N LYS A 44 6.09 7.35 13.95
CA LYS A 44 5.30 7.34 12.70
C LYS A 44 6.13 6.98 11.47
N ASP A 45 7.45 7.07 11.58
CA ASP A 45 8.39 6.79 10.50
C ASP A 45 8.81 5.30 10.48
N ASP A 46 8.40 4.48 11.48
CA ASP A 46 8.67 3.04 11.49
C ASP A 46 7.59 2.27 10.70
N THR A 47 7.61 2.42 9.38
CA THR A 47 6.67 1.79 8.43
C THR A 47 6.62 0.27 8.55
N ARG A 48 7.68 -0.37 9.07
CA ARG A 48 7.71 -1.81 9.39
C ARG A 48 6.60 -2.20 10.38
N GLN A 49 6.21 -1.31 11.28
CA GLN A 49 5.12 -1.60 12.22
C GLN A 49 3.78 -1.76 11.50
N VAL A 50 3.57 -1.11 10.34
CA VAL A 50 2.40 -1.33 9.50
C VAL A 50 2.37 -2.79 9.03
N PHE A 51 3.48 -3.29 8.50
CA PHE A 51 3.62 -4.68 8.07
C PHE A 51 3.37 -5.67 9.21
N GLU A 52 3.90 -5.39 10.41
CA GLU A 52 3.68 -6.22 11.60
C GLU A 52 2.20 -6.28 12.01
N VAL A 53 1.48 -5.15 11.98
CA VAL A 53 0.05 -5.08 12.28
C VAL A 53 -0.77 -5.83 11.24
N VAL A 54 -0.51 -5.58 9.95
CA VAL A 54 -1.20 -6.20 8.82
C VAL A 54 -1.01 -7.71 8.84
N THR A 55 0.23 -8.18 8.98
CA THR A 55 0.56 -9.61 9.00
C THR A 55 -0.05 -10.30 10.22
N SER A 56 0.06 -9.69 11.42
CA SER A 56 -0.41 -10.29 12.67
C SER A 56 -1.92 -10.47 12.77
N LEU A 57 -2.68 -9.67 12.02
CA LEU A 57 -4.14 -9.73 12.01
C LEU A 57 -4.70 -10.41 10.76
N SER A 58 -3.90 -10.55 9.69
CA SER A 58 -4.34 -11.00 8.37
C SER A 58 -5.09 -12.35 8.37
N ARG A 59 -4.73 -13.32 9.21
CA ARG A 59 -5.34 -14.68 9.20
C ARG A 59 -5.36 -15.26 7.77
N ASN A 60 -6.51 -15.72 7.30
CA ASN A 60 -6.70 -16.24 5.94
C ASN A 60 -6.98 -15.13 4.91
N SER A 61 -7.01 -13.84 5.27
CA SER A 61 -7.37 -12.78 4.31
C SER A 61 -6.37 -12.69 3.16
N SER A 62 -5.07 -12.78 3.43
CA SER A 62 -4.03 -12.82 2.39
C SER A 62 -4.25 -13.99 1.43
N ARG A 63 -4.57 -15.18 1.95
CA ARG A 63 -4.85 -16.35 1.11
C ARG A 63 -6.10 -16.17 0.24
N ARG A 64 -7.19 -15.65 0.81
CA ARG A 64 -8.43 -15.37 0.07
C ARG A 64 -8.21 -14.30 -1.01
N LEU A 65 -7.40 -13.29 -0.71
CA LEU A 65 -7.03 -12.27 -1.68
C LEU A 65 -6.21 -12.87 -2.81
N PHE A 66 -5.22 -13.69 -2.49
CA PHE A 66 -4.42 -14.41 -3.48
C PHE A 66 -5.31 -15.27 -4.39
N GLU A 67 -6.17 -16.10 -3.80
CA GLU A 67 -7.14 -16.94 -4.53
C GLU A 67 -8.05 -16.11 -5.45
N ARG A 68 -8.64 -15.02 -4.93
CA ARG A 68 -9.46 -14.10 -5.74
C ARG A 68 -8.66 -13.49 -6.89
N PHE A 69 -7.40 -13.16 -6.67
CA PHE A 69 -6.58 -12.48 -7.65
C PHE A 69 -6.10 -13.42 -8.76
N VAL A 70 -5.55 -14.59 -8.43
CA VAL A 70 -5.11 -15.57 -9.44
C VAL A 70 -6.28 -16.23 -10.19
N ALA A 71 -7.52 -16.06 -9.72
CA ALA A 71 -8.70 -16.40 -10.50
C ALA A 71 -8.90 -15.47 -11.72
N THR A 72 -8.36 -14.25 -11.69
CA THR A 72 -8.45 -13.28 -12.80
C THR A 72 -7.37 -13.54 -13.86
N PRO A 73 -7.59 -13.19 -15.15
CA PRO A 73 -6.55 -13.28 -16.17
C PRO A 73 -5.29 -12.49 -15.84
N TYR A 74 -5.46 -11.25 -15.38
CA TYR A 74 -4.34 -10.37 -15.02
C TYR A 74 -3.56 -10.87 -13.80
N GLY A 75 -4.25 -11.35 -12.76
CA GLY A 75 -3.58 -11.89 -11.58
C GLY A 75 -2.75 -13.14 -11.85
N ARG A 76 -3.11 -13.96 -12.85
CA ARG A 76 -2.23 -15.06 -13.31
C ARG A 76 -0.96 -14.54 -13.97
N ARG A 77 -1.08 -13.54 -14.87
CA ARG A 77 0.09 -12.89 -15.48
C ARG A 77 1.07 -12.35 -14.43
N VAL A 78 0.56 -11.76 -13.35
CA VAL A 78 1.38 -11.31 -12.21
C VAL A 78 2.01 -12.48 -11.47
N ALA A 79 1.24 -13.52 -11.14
CA ALA A 79 1.75 -14.70 -10.43
C ALA A 79 2.85 -15.44 -11.22
N ASP A 80 2.64 -15.59 -12.54
CA ASP A 80 3.55 -16.23 -13.48
C ASP A 80 4.76 -15.34 -13.81
N GLY A 81 4.71 -14.04 -13.46
CA GLY A 81 5.79 -13.07 -13.62
C GLY A 81 5.88 -12.43 -14.99
N GLU A 82 4.84 -12.54 -15.79
CA GLU A 82 4.71 -11.82 -17.05
C GLU A 82 4.54 -10.31 -16.83
N VAL A 83 4.05 -9.90 -15.65
CA VAL A 83 3.85 -8.49 -15.26
C VAL A 83 4.65 -8.18 -14.00
N ASN A 84 5.60 -7.26 -14.10
CA ASN A 84 6.35 -6.72 -12.96
C ASN A 84 6.00 -5.24 -12.72
N LEU A 85 5.07 -4.99 -11.81
CA LEU A 85 4.59 -3.64 -11.54
C LEU A 85 5.68 -2.71 -10.99
N THR A 86 6.62 -3.24 -10.22
CA THR A 86 7.75 -2.48 -9.68
C THR A 86 8.61 -1.91 -10.82
N GLU A 87 8.87 -2.69 -11.87
CA GLU A 87 9.62 -2.22 -13.04
C GLU A 87 8.78 -1.22 -13.86
N ILE A 88 7.50 -1.53 -14.08
CA ILE A 88 6.57 -0.67 -14.85
C ILE A 88 6.46 0.72 -14.23
N LEU A 89 6.29 0.80 -12.90
CA LEU A 89 6.14 2.06 -12.16
C LEU A 89 7.48 2.68 -11.79
N GLY A 90 8.57 1.90 -11.74
CA GLY A 90 9.93 2.40 -11.56
C GLY A 90 10.46 3.13 -12.81
N ASP A 91 9.95 2.84 -14.01
CA ASP A 91 10.35 3.54 -15.23
C ASP A 91 9.71 4.94 -15.37
N PHE A 92 10.16 5.87 -14.52
CA PHE A 92 9.66 7.25 -14.55
C PHE A 92 9.95 7.93 -15.89
N ALA A 93 11.04 7.57 -16.57
CA ALA A 93 11.38 8.13 -17.86
C ALA A 93 10.30 7.82 -18.90
N ARG A 94 9.90 6.55 -19.01
CA ARG A 94 8.79 6.13 -19.88
C ARG A 94 7.47 6.75 -19.46
N LEU A 95 7.12 6.72 -18.18
CA LEU A 95 5.85 7.28 -17.70
C LEU A 95 5.72 8.79 -17.95
N ARG A 96 6.84 9.54 -17.93
CA ARG A 96 6.87 10.97 -18.29
C ARG A 96 6.59 11.24 -19.76
N THR A 97 6.73 10.24 -20.64
CA THR A 97 6.41 10.40 -22.07
C THR A 97 4.92 10.37 -22.37
N TYR A 98 4.09 9.93 -21.41
CA TYR A 98 2.64 9.94 -21.59
C TYR A 98 2.08 11.36 -21.67
N PRO A 99 0.97 11.56 -22.42
CA PRO A 99 0.33 12.86 -22.53
C PRO A 99 -0.05 13.46 -21.17
N GLU A 100 -0.14 14.79 -21.12
CA GLU A 100 -0.64 15.49 -19.93
C GLU A 100 -2.04 15.00 -19.55
N GLY A 101 -2.27 14.77 -18.26
CA GLY A 101 -3.52 14.19 -17.75
C GLY A 101 -3.64 12.67 -17.90
N ALA A 102 -2.66 11.98 -18.49
CA ALA A 102 -2.60 10.51 -18.46
C ALA A 102 -2.34 10.01 -17.03
N PHE A 103 -2.84 8.82 -16.72
CA PHE A 103 -2.73 8.24 -15.39
C PHE A 103 -1.28 8.01 -14.95
N GLY A 104 -0.45 7.44 -15.82
CA GLY A 104 0.97 7.22 -15.53
C GLY A 104 1.76 8.52 -15.36
N LYS A 105 1.39 9.58 -16.10
CA LYS A 105 2.00 10.91 -15.93
C LYS A 105 1.62 11.52 -14.58
N ALA A 106 0.34 11.46 -14.22
CA ALA A 106 -0.15 11.90 -12.91
C ALA A 106 0.48 11.12 -11.75
N TYR A 107 0.77 9.84 -11.94
CA TYR A 107 1.52 9.05 -10.97
C TYR A 107 2.96 9.54 -10.79
N VAL A 108 3.70 9.79 -11.87
CA VAL A 108 5.06 10.31 -11.72
C VAL A 108 5.07 11.69 -11.07
N ASP A 109 4.14 12.57 -11.45
CA ASP A 109 4.04 13.90 -10.83
C ASP A 109 3.73 13.79 -9.33
N PHE A 110 2.87 12.85 -8.96
CA PHE A 110 2.62 12.50 -7.55
C PHE A 110 3.90 12.00 -6.87
N MET A 111 4.70 11.12 -7.48
CA MET A 111 5.95 10.62 -6.88
C MET A 111 7.03 11.70 -6.75
N ASP A 112 7.17 12.56 -7.77
CA ASP A 112 8.14 13.66 -7.80
C ASP A 112 7.86 14.69 -6.70
N GLU A 113 6.59 15.01 -6.42
CA GLU A 113 6.20 15.93 -5.32
C GLU A 113 6.71 15.44 -3.95
N ALA A 114 6.79 14.12 -3.76
CA ALA A 114 7.26 13.51 -2.52
C ALA A 114 8.77 13.22 -2.51
N GLY A 115 9.50 13.51 -3.59
CA GLY A 115 10.94 13.30 -3.70
C GLY A 115 11.35 11.84 -3.84
N PHE A 116 10.46 10.96 -4.29
CA PHE A 116 10.79 9.56 -4.53
C PHE A 116 11.61 9.38 -5.81
N THR A 117 12.50 8.38 -5.80
CA THR A 117 13.27 7.97 -6.97
C THR A 117 12.82 6.59 -7.46
N PRO A 118 13.00 6.29 -8.76
CA PRO A 118 12.86 4.94 -9.30
C PRO A 118 13.55 3.86 -8.46
N GLN A 119 14.81 4.11 -8.10
CA GLN A 119 15.63 3.18 -7.35
C GLN A 119 15.10 2.97 -5.93
N GLY A 120 14.70 4.06 -5.24
CA GLY A 120 14.11 3.97 -3.91
C GLY A 120 12.82 3.13 -3.88
N LEU A 121 12.01 3.16 -4.94
CA LEU A 121 10.82 2.32 -5.05
C LEU A 121 11.17 0.83 -5.24
N ILE A 122 12.17 0.54 -6.07
CA ILE A 122 12.67 -0.83 -6.29
C ILE A 122 13.27 -1.38 -4.98
N ASP A 123 14.06 -0.57 -4.28
CA ASP A 123 14.70 -0.97 -3.02
C ASP A 123 13.68 -1.22 -1.92
N ALA A 124 12.69 -0.33 -1.77
CA ALA A 124 11.59 -0.52 -0.82
C ALA A 124 10.79 -1.80 -1.10
N ALA A 125 10.47 -2.09 -2.37
CA ALA A 125 9.79 -3.32 -2.76
C ALA A 125 10.65 -4.58 -2.49
N ASN A 126 11.97 -4.47 -2.67
CA ASN A 126 12.90 -5.55 -2.38
C ASN A 126 13.03 -5.82 -0.88
N GLU A 127 12.98 -4.80 -0.04
CA GLU A 127 12.98 -4.96 1.42
C GLU A 127 11.68 -5.58 1.94
N ALA A 128 10.54 -5.27 1.32
CA ALA A 128 9.22 -5.75 1.77
C ALA A 128 9.02 -7.29 1.71
N GLY A 129 9.90 -8.03 1.03
CA GLY A 129 9.79 -9.49 0.86
C GLY A 129 10.83 -10.35 1.58
N ILE A 130 11.73 -9.78 2.38
CA ILE A 130 12.96 -10.46 2.86
C ILE A 130 12.70 -11.82 3.51
N GLY A 131 11.62 -11.97 4.29
CA GLY A 131 11.32 -13.23 5.00
C GLY A 131 10.78 -14.38 4.14
N LEU A 132 10.25 -14.09 2.94
CA LEU A 132 9.71 -15.11 2.02
C LEU A 132 10.67 -15.43 0.87
N LYS A 133 11.68 -14.58 0.63
CA LYS A 133 12.71 -14.79 -0.41
C LYS A 133 13.50 -16.09 -0.22
N GLU A 134 13.54 -16.63 1.00
CA GLU A 134 14.19 -17.90 1.33
C GLU A 134 13.44 -19.13 0.79
N TYR A 135 12.21 -18.97 0.27
CA TYR A 135 11.36 -20.06 -0.22
C TYR A 135 10.99 -19.84 -1.70
N PRO A 136 11.74 -20.42 -2.65
CA PRO A 136 11.48 -20.30 -4.09
C PRO A 136 10.06 -20.72 -4.51
N GLU A 137 9.48 -21.72 -3.83
CA GLU A 137 8.13 -22.22 -4.08
C GLU A 137 7.06 -21.14 -3.87
N LEU A 138 7.33 -20.17 -3.00
CA LEU A 138 6.41 -19.07 -2.67
C LEU A 138 6.58 -17.85 -3.59
N GLU A 139 7.34 -17.97 -4.68
CA GLU A 139 7.64 -16.83 -5.57
C GLU A 139 6.37 -16.19 -6.14
N ALA A 140 5.40 -16.97 -6.63
CA ALA A 140 4.14 -16.46 -7.15
C ALA A 140 3.34 -15.68 -6.09
N PHE A 141 3.31 -16.21 -4.86
CA PHE A 141 2.69 -15.52 -3.72
C PHE A 141 3.40 -14.20 -3.44
N ARG A 142 4.74 -14.20 -3.40
CA ARG A 142 5.54 -12.99 -3.21
C ARG A 142 5.24 -11.94 -4.29
N ARG A 143 5.22 -12.33 -5.58
CA ARG A 143 4.93 -11.42 -6.70
C ARG A 143 3.56 -10.75 -6.55
N VAL A 144 2.52 -11.51 -6.16
CA VAL A 144 1.17 -10.97 -5.91
C VAL A 144 1.16 -9.94 -4.78
N PHE A 145 1.85 -10.20 -3.67
CA PHE A 145 1.84 -9.26 -2.54
C PHE A 145 2.72 -8.04 -2.77
N THR A 146 3.88 -8.19 -3.45
CA THR A 146 4.65 -7.04 -3.94
C THR A 146 3.83 -6.19 -4.91
N HIS A 147 3.05 -6.81 -5.80
CA HIS A 147 2.15 -6.10 -6.71
C HIS A 147 1.11 -5.26 -5.95
N LEU A 148 0.48 -5.83 -4.92
CA LEU A 148 -0.46 -5.10 -4.06
C LEU A 148 0.22 -3.94 -3.32
N GLU A 149 1.42 -4.16 -2.77
CA GLU A 149 2.17 -3.14 -2.03
C GLU A 149 2.53 -1.95 -2.92
N VAL A 150 3.05 -2.20 -4.12
CA VAL A 150 3.39 -1.14 -5.08
C VAL A 150 2.14 -0.46 -5.66
N SER A 151 1.00 -1.17 -5.74
CA SER A 151 -0.27 -0.57 -6.15
C SER A 151 -0.78 0.51 -5.19
N HIS A 152 -0.37 0.50 -3.92
CA HIS A 152 -0.81 1.46 -2.91
C HIS A 152 -0.64 2.92 -3.34
N ASP A 153 0.56 3.27 -3.82
CA ASP A 153 0.89 4.65 -4.21
C ASP A 153 0.16 5.06 -5.48
N LEU A 154 -0.08 4.10 -6.37
CA LEU A 154 -0.94 4.30 -7.53
C LEU A 154 -2.41 4.52 -7.13
N TRP A 155 -2.87 3.91 -6.03
CA TRP A 155 -4.23 4.06 -5.54
C TRP A 155 -4.50 5.45 -4.98
N HIS A 156 -3.50 6.12 -4.40
CA HIS A 156 -3.62 7.54 -4.05
C HIS A 156 -4.01 8.40 -5.26
N VAL A 157 -3.35 8.17 -6.39
CA VAL A 157 -3.57 8.94 -7.62
C VAL A 157 -4.96 8.67 -8.17
N ILE A 158 -5.38 7.43 -8.31
CA ILE A 158 -6.69 7.12 -8.90
C ILE A 158 -7.86 7.51 -7.99
N THR A 159 -7.73 7.37 -6.68
CA THR A 159 -8.76 7.76 -5.70
C THR A 159 -8.80 9.27 -5.45
N GLY A 160 -7.67 9.97 -5.65
CA GLY A 160 -7.52 11.40 -5.35
C GLY A 160 -7.18 11.71 -3.89
N TYR A 161 -6.80 10.70 -3.10
CA TYR A 161 -6.31 10.92 -1.74
C TYR A 161 -4.80 11.23 -1.75
N GLY A 162 -4.40 12.35 -1.15
CA GLY A 162 -2.98 12.73 -1.04
C GLY A 162 -2.23 11.95 0.04
N ARG A 163 -0.94 12.29 0.23
CA ARG A 163 -0.04 11.68 1.24
C ARG A 163 -0.13 12.33 2.63
N ASP A 164 -1.06 13.27 2.81
CA ASP A 164 -1.32 13.78 4.15
C ASP A 164 -1.92 12.68 5.02
N PRO A 165 -1.83 12.79 6.36
CA PRO A 165 -2.28 11.71 7.23
C PRO A 165 -3.75 11.33 7.09
N LEU A 166 -4.64 12.25 6.71
CA LEU A 166 -6.04 11.90 6.43
C LEU A 166 -6.18 11.20 5.07
N GLY A 167 -5.43 11.63 4.06
CA GLY A 167 -5.35 10.99 2.76
C GLY A 167 -4.88 9.54 2.85
N GLU A 168 -3.81 9.27 3.60
CA GLU A 168 -3.33 7.92 3.93
C GLU A 168 -4.42 7.07 4.58
N ILE A 169 -5.12 7.60 5.60
CA ILE A 169 -6.22 6.88 6.25
C ILE A 169 -7.33 6.56 5.26
N CYS A 170 -7.69 7.49 4.37
CA CYS A 170 -8.71 7.27 3.35
C CYS A 170 -8.26 6.19 2.35
N ASN A 171 -7.01 6.22 1.89
CA ASN A 171 -6.45 5.20 1.01
C ASN A 171 -6.39 3.82 1.68
N LEU A 172 -6.08 3.74 2.98
CA LEU A 172 -6.14 2.50 3.77
C LEU A 172 -7.57 1.99 3.94
N VAL A 173 -8.56 2.88 4.08
CA VAL A 173 -9.98 2.47 4.10
C VAL A 173 -10.37 1.87 2.76
N PHE A 174 -10.03 2.54 1.65
CA PHE A 174 -10.27 2.03 0.29
C PHE A 174 -9.59 0.66 0.10
N THR A 175 -8.31 0.57 0.46
CA THR A 175 -7.52 -0.67 0.41
C THR A 175 -8.16 -1.79 1.21
N HIS A 176 -8.68 -1.50 2.40
CA HIS A 176 -9.37 -2.49 3.22
C HIS A 176 -10.62 -3.06 2.51
N ARG A 177 -11.38 -2.21 1.81
CA ARG A 177 -12.56 -2.66 1.05
C ARG A 177 -12.19 -3.54 -0.14
N GLN A 178 -11.08 -3.23 -0.81
CA GLN A 178 -10.59 -4.01 -1.95
C GLN A 178 -9.97 -5.35 -1.53
N THR A 179 -9.25 -5.39 -0.41
CA THR A 179 -8.43 -6.55 0.02
C THR A 179 -9.03 -7.40 1.13
N GLY A 180 -9.93 -6.83 1.94
CA GLY A 180 -10.52 -7.51 3.10
C GLY A 180 -9.55 -7.74 4.27
N ASN A 181 -8.37 -7.11 4.29
CA ASN A 181 -7.38 -7.34 5.34
C ASN A 181 -7.80 -6.69 6.67
N PRO A 182 -8.06 -7.46 7.75
CA PRO A 182 -8.55 -6.92 9.01
C PRO A 182 -7.52 -6.07 9.77
N GLY A 183 -6.22 -6.21 9.48
CA GLY A 183 -5.17 -5.40 10.11
C GLY A 183 -5.29 -3.92 9.76
N LEU A 184 -5.72 -3.62 8.53
CA LEU A 184 -5.98 -2.26 8.07
C LEU A 184 -7.07 -1.57 8.90
N ARG A 185 -8.08 -2.32 9.38
CA ARG A 185 -9.14 -1.76 10.24
C ARG A 185 -8.58 -1.21 11.55
N LEU A 186 -7.58 -1.87 12.13
CA LEU A 186 -6.96 -1.41 13.37
C LEU A 186 -6.19 -0.11 13.13
N ILE A 187 -5.39 -0.06 12.06
CA ILE A 187 -4.61 1.14 11.69
C ILE A 187 -5.54 2.33 11.42
N VAL A 188 -6.58 2.12 10.61
CA VAL A 188 -7.61 3.13 10.31
C VAL A 188 -8.30 3.62 11.59
N ALA A 189 -8.74 2.70 12.46
CA ALA A 189 -9.43 3.08 13.70
C ALA A 189 -8.56 3.94 14.61
N MET A 190 -7.27 3.60 14.74
CA MET A 190 -6.32 4.39 15.52
C MET A 190 -6.01 5.73 14.89
N GLY A 191 -5.75 5.77 13.58
CA GLY A 191 -5.48 7.01 12.85
C GLY A 191 -6.64 8.00 12.99
N LEU A 192 -7.87 7.52 12.79
CA LEU A 192 -9.08 8.34 12.96
C LEU A 192 -9.26 8.81 14.41
N SER A 193 -8.99 7.94 15.38
CA SER A 193 -9.06 8.31 16.80
C SER A 193 -8.02 9.37 17.15
N ALA A 194 -6.79 9.24 16.66
CA ALA A 194 -5.72 10.21 16.88
C ALA A 194 -6.03 11.56 16.22
N ILE A 195 -6.53 11.58 14.99
CA ILE A 195 -7.03 12.81 14.34
C ILE A 195 -8.17 13.43 15.15
N LYS A 196 -9.12 12.62 15.65
CA LYS A 196 -10.25 13.12 16.44
C LYS A 196 -9.80 13.77 17.75
N LEU A 197 -8.74 13.24 18.37
CA LEU A 197 -8.15 13.81 19.59
C LEU A 197 -7.37 15.11 19.30
N GLU A 198 -6.59 15.17 18.22
CA GLU A 198 -5.83 16.37 17.86
C GLU A 198 -6.69 17.49 17.28
N ARG A 199 -7.72 17.14 16.51
CA ARG A 199 -8.60 18.10 15.82
C ARG A 199 -10.04 17.59 15.76
N TRP A 200 -10.75 17.76 16.87
CA TRP A 200 -12.12 17.26 17.05
C TRP A 200 -13.12 17.72 15.97
N SER A 201 -12.96 18.94 15.44
CA SER A 201 -13.86 19.53 14.44
C SER A 201 -13.61 19.02 13.01
N MET A 202 -12.49 18.37 12.74
CA MET A 202 -12.17 17.88 11.40
C MET A 202 -13.16 16.77 10.99
N PRO A 203 -13.79 16.85 9.80
CA PRO A 203 -14.73 15.84 9.33
C PRO A 203 -14.04 14.56 8.81
N ALA A 204 -12.99 14.08 9.49
CA ALA A 204 -12.18 12.93 9.10
C ALA A 204 -13.00 11.64 8.96
N MET A 205 -13.97 11.40 9.87
CA MET A 205 -14.87 10.25 9.78
C MET A 205 -15.75 10.28 8.53
N LYS A 206 -16.15 11.48 8.08
CA LYS A 206 -16.96 11.64 6.86
C LYS A 206 -16.12 11.32 5.62
N ALA A 207 -14.87 11.79 5.58
CA ALA A 207 -13.92 11.46 4.52
C ALA A 207 -13.63 9.95 4.45
N ALA A 208 -13.32 9.32 5.60
CA ALA A 208 -13.10 7.88 5.67
C ALA A 208 -14.33 7.05 5.28
N ARG A 209 -15.54 7.49 5.65
CA ARG A 209 -16.78 6.84 5.21
C ARG A 209 -16.94 6.90 3.68
N GLN A 210 -16.70 8.06 3.07
CA GLN A 210 -16.76 8.20 1.62
C GLN A 210 -15.72 7.32 0.91
N ALA A 211 -14.51 7.19 1.47
CA ALA A 211 -13.48 6.28 0.97
C ALA A 211 -13.94 4.81 1.03
N GLY A 212 -14.62 4.43 2.10
CA GLY A 212 -15.26 3.12 2.23
C GLY A 212 -16.35 2.88 1.20
N GLU A 213 -17.23 3.85 0.97
CA GLU A 213 -18.29 3.79 -0.05
C GLU A 213 -17.70 3.72 -1.46
N MET A 214 -16.60 4.44 -1.74
CA MET A 214 -15.86 4.35 -3.00
C MET A 214 -15.29 2.93 -3.19
N GLY A 215 -14.60 2.40 -2.18
CA GLY A 215 -13.99 1.08 -2.26
C GLY A 215 -14.98 -0.08 -2.33
N GLU A 216 -16.24 0.11 -1.91
CA GLU A 216 -17.33 -0.85 -2.10
C GLU A 216 -17.96 -0.78 -3.50
N LYS A 217 -17.93 0.40 -4.15
CA LYS A 217 -18.52 0.63 -5.48
C LYS A 217 -17.61 0.24 -6.63
N VAL A 218 -16.32 0.58 -6.51
CA VAL A 218 -15.31 0.17 -7.48
C VAL A 218 -15.18 -1.34 -7.40
N ASP A 219 -15.19 -2.02 -8.55
CA ASP A 219 -14.97 -3.47 -8.62
C ASP A 219 -13.53 -3.79 -8.13
N PHE A 220 -13.14 -5.07 -8.21
CA PHE A 220 -11.83 -5.50 -7.73
C PHE A 220 -10.69 -4.89 -8.55
N LEU A 221 -10.16 -3.75 -8.10
CA LEU A 221 -9.22 -2.92 -8.87
C LEU A 221 -7.94 -3.65 -9.27
N LEU A 222 -7.47 -4.60 -8.45
CA LEU A 222 -6.29 -5.40 -8.78
C LEU A 222 -6.47 -6.22 -10.06
N LYS A 223 -7.70 -6.52 -10.50
CA LYS A 223 -7.95 -7.35 -11.68
C LYS A 223 -7.63 -6.65 -13.00
N ASP A 224 -7.54 -5.32 -12.99
CA ASP A 224 -7.48 -4.50 -14.20
C ASP A 224 -6.04 -4.39 -14.71
N ASP A 225 -5.86 -4.36 -16.03
CA ASP A 225 -4.53 -4.28 -16.65
C ASP A 225 -3.96 -2.88 -16.47
N ILE A 226 -3.04 -2.74 -15.51
CA ILE A 226 -2.52 -1.44 -15.15
C ILE A 226 -1.65 -0.82 -16.23
N GLU A 227 -0.98 -1.65 -17.06
CA GLU A 227 -0.13 -1.15 -18.14
C GLU A 227 -0.97 -0.40 -19.17
N GLU A 228 -2.14 -0.95 -19.50
CA GLU A 228 -3.13 -0.31 -20.36
C GLU A 228 -3.69 0.96 -19.72
N LEU A 229 -4.05 0.92 -18.43
CA LEU A 229 -4.63 2.06 -17.73
C LEU A 229 -3.66 3.25 -17.63
N LEU A 230 -2.37 3.00 -17.43
CA LEU A 230 -1.37 4.06 -17.23
C LEU A 230 -1.23 5.00 -18.44
N ALA A 231 -1.44 4.50 -19.66
CA ALA A 231 -1.33 5.31 -20.87
C ALA A 231 -2.58 6.17 -21.14
N ARG A 232 -3.69 5.90 -20.46
CA ARG A 232 -5.00 6.53 -20.71
C ARG A 232 -5.20 7.79 -19.87
N PRO A 233 -6.06 8.73 -20.30
CA PRO A 233 -6.43 9.88 -19.47
C PRO A 233 -7.02 9.44 -18.12
N LEU A 234 -6.52 10.00 -17.03
CA LEU A 234 -6.94 9.63 -15.67
C LEU A 234 -8.44 9.85 -15.44
N ALA A 235 -9.00 10.91 -16.04
CA ALA A 235 -10.43 11.19 -15.96
C ALA A 235 -11.27 10.06 -16.58
N ASP A 236 -10.84 9.54 -17.73
CA ASP A 236 -11.53 8.45 -18.44
C ASP A 236 -11.41 7.14 -17.66
N VAL A 237 -10.23 6.84 -17.12
CA VAL A 237 -10.01 5.66 -16.25
C VAL A 237 -10.90 5.72 -15.02
N ARG A 238 -10.98 6.89 -14.35
CA ARG A 238 -11.88 7.09 -13.20
C ARG A 238 -13.34 6.89 -13.59
N ALA A 239 -13.77 7.43 -14.72
CA ALA A 239 -15.14 7.32 -15.20
C ALA A 239 -15.51 5.87 -15.53
N GLU A 240 -14.64 5.15 -16.24
CA GLU A 240 -14.84 3.73 -16.61
C GLU A 240 -14.93 2.84 -15.38
N LEU A 241 -14.01 2.97 -14.44
CA LEU A 241 -13.94 2.14 -13.24
C LEU A 241 -14.91 2.57 -12.14
N GLY A 242 -15.69 3.64 -12.37
CA GLY A 242 -16.73 4.11 -11.45
C GLY A 242 -16.19 4.83 -10.20
N PHE A 243 -15.00 5.43 -10.28
CA PHE A 243 -14.48 6.27 -9.20
C PHE A 243 -15.32 7.54 -9.04
N ILE A 244 -15.60 7.87 -7.78
CA ILE A 244 -16.29 9.10 -7.42
C ILE A 244 -15.28 10.13 -6.93
N GLU A 245 -15.59 11.41 -7.06
CA GLU A 245 -14.74 12.45 -6.49
C GLU A 245 -14.76 12.39 -4.95
N PRO A 246 -13.60 12.45 -4.26
CA PRO A 246 -13.51 12.42 -2.80
C PRO A 246 -13.91 13.76 -2.14
N THR A 247 -15.14 14.22 -2.40
CA THR A 247 -15.64 15.55 -2.01
C THR A 247 -15.53 15.87 -0.52
N ALA A 248 -15.72 14.88 0.38
CA ALA A 248 -15.59 15.10 1.82
C ALA A 248 -14.13 15.36 2.22
N TYR A 249 -13.18 14.64 1.62
CA TYR A 249 -11.76 14.88 1.82
C TYR A 249 -11.30 16.21 1.20
N ASN A 250 -11.73 16.50 -0.04
CA ASN A 250 -11.42 17.75 -0.75
C ASN A 250 -11.99 18.99 -0.05
N SER A 251 -13.09 18.85 0.71
CA SER A 251 -13.68 19.96 1.48
C SER A 251 -12.81 20.43 2.66
N ILE A 252 -11.81 19.64 3.06
CA ILE A 252 -10.93 19.96 4.19
C ILE A 252 -9.72 20.74 3.66
N PRO A 253 -9.43 21.95 4.17
CA PRO A 253 -8.35 22.77 3.65
C PRO A 253 -7.00 22.04 3.73
N TYR A 254 -6.15 22.26 2.73
CA TYR A 254 -4.82 21.64 2.62
C TYR A 254 -4.01 21.78 3.92
N THR A 255 -3.99 22.98 4.50
CA THR A 255 -3.25 23.26 5.73
C THR A 255 -3.75 22.46 6.93
N GLU A 256 -5.04 22.14 6.99
CA GLU A 256 -5.62 21.33 8.05
C GLU A 256 -5.25 19.86 7.91
N ARG A 257 -5.35 19.33 6.69
CA ARG A 257 -4.96 17.97 6.34
C ARG A 257 -3.50 17.69 6.73
N HIS A 258 -2.61 18.65 6.50
CA HIS A 258 -1.18 18.54 6.82
C HIS A 258 -0.80 18.96 8.25
N ALA A 259 -1.76 19.42 9.06
CA ALA A 259 -1.49 19.87 10.43
C ALA A 259 -1.71 18.78 11.49
N VAL A 260 -2.46 17.74 11.15
CA VAL A 260 -2.71 16.60 12.04
C VAL A 260 -1.61 15.56 11.92
N LEU A 261 -1.41 14.78 12.96
CA LEU A 261 -0.49 13.66 13.03
C LEU A 261 0.94 13.97 12.57
N ARG A 262 1.44 15.21 12.66
CA ARG A 262 2.82 15.54 12.29
C ARG A 262 3.84 14.65 13.03
N PRO A 263 4.91 14.18 12.36
CA PRO A 263 6.04 13.56 13.03
C PRO A 263 6.68 14.56 13.99
N ARG A 264 7.10 14.11 15.18
CA ARG A 264 7.80 14.98 16.15
C ARG A 264 9.27 15.22 15.78
N VAL A 265 9.77 14.63 14.69
CA VAL A 265 11.18 14.71 14.27
C VAL A 265 11.31 15.48 12.95
N LYS A 266 12.21 16.47 12.94
CA LYS A 266 12.56 17.31 11.79
C LYS A 266 13.55 16.56 10.90
N GLY A 267 13.11 15.97 9.80
CA GLY A 267 14.00 15.43 8.77
C GLY A 267 13.19 14.72 7.70
N THR A 268 13.36 15.13 6.45
CA THR A 268 12.74 14.53 5.25
C THR A 268 13.24 13.10 5.04
N GLN A 269 12.48 12.30 4.28
CA GLN A 269 12.85 10.89 4.02
C GLN A 269 14.19 10.78 3.27
N THR A 270 14.44 11.66 2.31
CA THR A 270 15.70 11.78 1.57
C THR A 270 16.89 12.14 2.47
N GLU A 271 16.74 13.10 3.40
CA GLU A 271 17.81 13.44 4.36
C GLU A 271 18.20 12.25 5.25
N ARG A 272 17.26 11.32 5.48
CA ARG A 272 17.49 10.12 6.26
C ARG A 272 18.08 8.99 5.41
N GLU A 273 17.66 8.84 4.17
CA GLU A 273 18.25 7.89 3.21
C GLU A 273 19.71 8.24 2.95
N MET A 274 20.02 9.52 2.69
CA MET A 274 21.40 10.00 2.59
C MET A 274 22.20 9.80 3.89
N ALA A 275 21.59 10.02 5.05
CA ALA A 275 22.24 9.77 6.33
C ALA A 275 22.51 8.27 6.56
N LYS A 276 21.65 7.38 6.05
CA LYS A 276 21.79 5.93 6.12
C LYS A 276 22.88 5.43 5.18
N GLU A 277 22.93 5.92 3.95
CA GLU A 277 24.01 5.66 3.00
C GLU A 277 25.37 6.16 3.51
N CYS A 278 25.44 7.37 4.09
CA CYS A 278 26.66 7.87 4.72
C CYS A 278 27.10 7.04 5.94
N ALA A 279 26.17 6.46 6.69
CA ALA A 279 26.47 5.62 7.85
C ALA A 279 26.90 4.20 7.46
N GLU A 280 26.45 3.68 6.32
CA GLU A 280 26.85 2.37 5.79
C GLU A 280 28.19 2.41 5.04
N ALA A 281 28.62 3.60 4.59
CA ALA A 281 29.90 3.84 3.93
C ALA A 281 31.08 4.15 4.89
N ALA A 282 30.84 4.22 6.20
CA ALA A 282 31.82 4.56 7.25
C ALA A 282 32.19 3.36 8.12
#